data_AF-A0A7X1C932-F1
#
_entry.id   AF-A0A7X1C932-F1
#
_cell.length_a   1.000
_cell.length_b   1.000
_cell.length_c   1.000
_cell.angle_alpha   90.00
_cell.angle_beta   90.00
_cell.angle_gamma   90.00
#
_symmetry.space_group_name_H-M   'P 1'
#
loop_
_entity.id
_entity.type
_entity.pdbx_description
1 polymer ?
#
loop_
_entity_poly.entity_id
_entity_poly.type
_entity_poly.pdbx_seq_one_letter_code
_entity_poly.pdbx_strand_id
1 'polypeptide(L)'
;MNHGYEIYTKSGGKKNVVKVGISAGRLNKNGSSRRANKQVRKWNKQAGYEKYKSRVVQKKLKGRSKALRWEQGHVNRVYLKKAKLNKHRRPTPQKWRWY
;
A
#
# COMPACT_ATOMS: atom_id res chain seq x y z
N MET A 1 0.61 -17.69 -2.43
CA MET A 1 -0.30 -16.94 -1.53
C MET A 1 -0.04 -15.47 -1.70
N ASN A 2 -1.07 -14.62 -1.67
CA ASN A 2 -0.90 -13.18 -1.83
C ASN A 2 -0.75 -12.48 -0.46
N HIS A 3 -0.17 -11.29 -0.45
CA HIS A 3 -0.14 -10.38 0.69
C HIS A 3 -0.45 -8.95 0.26
N GLY A 4 -0.96 -8.19 1.21
CA GLY A 4 -1.31 -6.78 1.08
C GLY A 4 -0.31 -5.90 1.84
N TYR A 5 0.13 -4.82 1.21
CA TYR A 5 1.09 -3.88 1.78
C TYR A 5 0.66 -2.44 1.52
N GLU A 6 1.22 -1.53 2.30
CA GLU A 6 1.08 -0.10 2.06
C GLU A 6 2.45 0.59 2.13
N ILE A 7 2.55 1.70 1.41
CA ILE A 7 3.69 2.62 1.45
C ILE A 7 3.17 3.92 2.02
N TYR A 8 3.93 4.48 2.97
CA TYR A 8 3.57 5.70 3.68
C TYR A 8 4.78 6.62 3.85
N THR A 9 4.52 7.90 4.08
CA THR A 9 5.50 8.87 4.58
C THR A 9 5.22 9.15 6.05
N LYS A 10 6.25 9.49 6.83
CA LYS A 10 6.10 9.95 8.22
C LYS A 10 6.36 11.45 8.26
N SER A 11 5.41 12.22 8.79
CA SER A 11 5.56 13.67 8.97
C SER A 11 4.90 14.05 10.29
N GLY A 12 5.62 14.74 11.18
CA GLY A 12 5.08 15.16 12.50
C GLY A 12 4.48 14.00 13.30
N GLY A 13 5.14 12.84 13.35
CA GLY A 13 4.66 11.64 14.03
C GLY A 13 3.55 10.85 13.30
N LYS A 14 2.85 11.46 12.34
CA LYS A 14 1.72 10.85 11.62
C LYS A 14 2.18 10.08 10.37
N LYS A 15 1.58 8.91 10.14
CA LYS A 15 1.80 8.09 8.93
C LYS A 15 0.76 8.44 7.87
N ASN A 16 1.22 8.91 6.72
CA ASN A 16 0.36 9.24 5.59
C ASN A 16 0.52 8.18 4.49
N VAL A 17 -0.51 7.37 4.26
CA VAL A 17 -0.50 6.34 3.22
C VAL A 17 -0.51 7.00 1.84
N VAL A 18 0.48 6.66 1.02
CA VAL A 18 0.63 7.19 -0.35
C VAL A 18 0.30 6.15 -1.41
N LYS A 19 0.33 4.86 -1.05
CA LYS A 19 -0.01 3.75 -1.94
C LYS A 19 -0.41 2.52 -1.14
N VAL A 20 -1.40 1.80 -1.67
CA VAL A 20 -1.74 0.43 -1.28
C VAL A 20 -1.36 -0.51 -2.43
N GLY A 21 -0.97 -1.73 -2.11
CA GLY A 21 -0.59 -2.72 -3.11
C GLY A 21 -0.78 -4.15 -2.63
N ILE A 22 -0.95 -5.06 -3.59
CA ILE A 22 -0.85 -6.51 -3.36
C ILE A 22 0.35 -7.12 -4.08
N SER A 23 0.81 -8.27 -3.61
CA SER A 23 1.81 -9.08 -4.30
C SER A 23 1.59 -10.56 -4.07
N ALA A 24 1.89 -11.37 -5.08
CA ALA A 24 1.87 -12.83 -5.02
C ALA A 24 3.24 -13.43 -4.64
N GLY A 25 4.28 -12.59 -4.57
CA GLY A 25 5.63 -13.05 -4.26
C GLY A 25 5.75 -13.45 -2.79
N ARG A 26 6.66 -14.37 -2.48
CA ARG A 26 6.96 -14.73 -1.08
C ARG A 26 7.46 -13.50 -0.31
N LEU A 27 6.98 -13.36 0.92
CA LEU A 27 7.54 -12.40 1.87
C LEU A 27 9.00 -12.74 2.18
N ASN A 28 9.80 -11.73 2.47
CA ASN A 28 11.17 -11.92 2.95
C ASN A 28 11.16 -12.57 4.34
N LYS A 29 12.32 -13.10 4.78
CA LYS A 29 12.48 -13.69 6.13
C LYS A 29 12.04 -12.72 7.25
N ASN A 30 12.27 -11.42 7.07
CA ASN A 30 11.85 -10.36 7.98
C ASN A 30 10.36 -9.92 7.83
N GLY A 31 9.56 -10.62 7.03
CA GLY A 31 8.14 -10.32 6.82
C GLY A 31 7.86 -9.13 5.88
N SER A 32 8.87 -8.53 5.27
CA SER A 32 8.68 -7.43 4.30
C SER A 32 8.34 -7.94 2.88
N SER A 33 7.68 -7.07 2.10
CA SER A 33 7.33 -7.36 0.71
C SER A 33 8.45 -6.92 -0.23
N ARG A 34 9.03 -7.85 -1.00
CA ARG A 34 10.04 -7.53 -2.04
C ARG A 34 9.56 -6.44 -3.01
N ARG A 35 8.28 -6.52 -3.42
CA ARG A 35 7.65 -5.54 -4.33
C ARG A 35 7.56 -4.16 -3.68
N ALA A 36 7.16 -4.11 -2.40
CA ALA A 36 7.06 -2.85 -1.67
C ALA A 36 8.44 -2.21 -1.48
N ASN A 37 9.44 -3.01 -1.08
CA ASN A 37 10.80 -2.54 -0.89
C ASN A 37 11.39 -1.98 -2.20
N LYS A 38 11.14 -2.62 -3.35
CA LYS A 38 11.57 -2.11 -4.66
C LYS A 38 10.93 -0.76 -4.98
N GLN A 39 9.63 -0.60 -4.69
CA GLN A 39 8.92 0.67 -4.91
C GLN A 39 9.44 1.78 -3.98
N VAL A 40 9.63 1.48 -2.70
CA VAL A 40 10.21 2.41 -1.72
C VAL A 40 11.60 2.86 -2.13
N ARG A 41 12.50 1.92 -2.47
CA ARG A 41 13.87 2.24 -2.92
C ARG A 41 13.86 3.16 -4.14
N LYS A 42 13.03 2.86 -5.15
CA LYS A 42 12.89 3.71 -6.34
C LYS A 42 12.44 5.12 -5.97
N TRP A 43 11.43 5.25 -5.11
CA TRP A 43 10.89 6.57 -4.75
C TRP A 43 11.79 7.36 -3.80
N ASN A 44 12.53 6.70 -2.91
CA ASN A 44 13.54 7.35 -2.07
C ASN A 44 14.71 7.86 -2.93
N LYS A 45 15.18 7.07 -3.92
CA LYS A 45 16.19 7.52 -4.87
C LYS A 45 15.72 8.75 -5.66
N GLN A 46 14.45 8.78 -6.07
CA GLN A 46 13.85 9.94 -6.75
C GLN A 46 13.68 11.15 -5.82
N ALA A 47 13.50 10.94 -4.52
CA ALA A 47 13.35 12.02 -3.55
C ALA A 47 14.70 12.58 -3.06
N GLY A 48 15.80 11.84 -3.25
CA GLY A 48 17.13 12.20 -2.74
C GLY A 48 17.35 11.87 -1.25
N TYR A 49 16.34 11.33 -0.55
CA TYR A 49 16.41 10.97 0.87
C TYR A 49 15.40 9.87 1.24
N GLU A 50 15.48 9.35 2.47
CA GLU A 50 14.58 8.31 3.00
C GLU A 50 13.17 8.83 3.36
N LYS A 51 12.40 9.23 2.36
CA LYS A 51 11.04 9.77 2.52
C LYS A 51 9.97 8.71 2.77
N TYR A 52 10.07 7.60 2.07
CA TYR A 52 9.05 6.56 1.97
C TYR A 52 9.44 5.33 2.80
N LYS A 53 8.44 4.74 3.47
CA LYS A 53 8.57 3.48 4.20
C LYS A 53 7.41 2.55 3.83
N SER A 54 7.59 1.24 3.96
CA SER A 54 6.55 0.25 3.66
C SER A 54 6.28 -0.68 4.82
N ARG A 55 5.04 -1.16 4.93
CA ARG A 55 4.68 -2.26 5.83
C ARG A 55 3.71 -3.22 5.17
N VAL A 56 3.79 -4.49 5.55
CA VAL A 56 2.80 -5.51 5.19
C VAL A 56 1.65 -5.43 6.17
N VAL A 57 0.44 -5.24 5.65
CA VAL A 57 -0.79 -5.07 6.44
C VAL A 57 -1.54 -6.41 6.54
N GLN A 58 -1.52 -7.20 5.46
CA GLN A 58 -2.20 -8.49 5.42
C GLN A 58 -1.26 -9.56 4.83
N LYS A 59 -0.94 -10.60 5.60
CA LYS A 59 0.05 -11.63 5.20
C LYS A 59 -0.54 -12.80 4.42
N LYS A 60 -1.81 -13.13 4.65
CA LYS A 60 -2.46 -14.33 4.07
C LYS A 60 -3.71 -13.94 3.28
N LEU A 61 -3.55 -13.73 1.97
CA LEU A 61 -4.64 -13.55 1.02
C LEU A 61 -4.68 -14.75 0.08
N LYS A 62 -5.65 -15.64 0.31
CA LYS A 62 -5.85 -16.86 -0.50
C LYS A 62 -6.54 -16.52 -1.82
N GLY A 63 -5.86 -16.72 -2.94
CA GLY A 63 -6.39 -16.44 -4.28
C GLY A 63 -6.29 -14.97 -4.69
N ARG A 64 -6.32 -14.75 -6.01
CA ARG A 64 -6.20 -13.41 -6.62
C ARG A 64 -7.44 -12.55 -6.39
N SER A 65 -8.63 -13.14 -6.46
CA SER A 65 -9.91 -12.45 -6.22
C SER A 65 -10.01 -11.85 -4.82
N LYS A 66 -9.67 -12.61 -3.77
CA LYS A 66 -9.65 -12.10 -2.38
C LYS A 66 -8.62 -10.97 -2.21
N ALA A 67 -7.47 -11.08 -2.88
CA ALA A 67 -6.44 -10.03 -2.80
C ALA A 67 -6.90 -8.72 -3.45
N LEU A 68 -7.56 -8.79 -4.61
CA LEU A 68 -8.11 -7.60 -5.28
C LEU A 68 -9.23 -6.95 -4.47
N ARG A 69 -10.16 -7.74 -3.90
CA ARG A 69 -11.21 -7.22 -3.01
C ARG A 69 -10.62 -6.55 -1.77
N TRP A 70 -9.59 -7.18 -1.17
CA TRP A 70 -8.88 -6.60 -0.04
C TRP A 70 -8.21 -5.27 -0.42
N GLU A 71 -7.56 -5.21 -1.58
CA GLU A 71 -6.90 -3.99 -2.07
C GLU A 71 -7.90 -2.85 -2.24
N GLN A 72 -9.05 -3.11 -2.88
CA GLN A 72 -10.12 -2.13 -3.06
C GLN A 72 -10.67 -1.64 -1.71
N GLY A 73 -11.03 -2.55 -0.81
CA GLY A 73 -11.56 -2.19 0.52
C GLY A 73 -10.57 -1.41 1.37
N HIS A 74 -9.28 -1.76 1.29
CA HIS A 74 -8.23 -1.03 2.02
C HIS A 74 -8.00 0.36 1.42
N VAL A 75 -8.03 0.50 0.09
CA VAL A 75 -7.98 1.81 -0.59
C VAL A 75 -9.14 2.70 -0.15
N ASN A 76 -10.38 2.17 -0.14
CA ASN A 76 -11.56 2.91 0.33
C ASN A 76 -11.37 3.37 1.78
N ARG A 77 -10.90 2.46 2.66
CA ARG A 77 -10.67 2.75 4.08
C ARG A 77 -9.62 3.84 4.30
N VAL A 78 -8.48 3.79 3.62
CA VAL A 78 -7.43 4.80 3.79
C VAL A 78 -7.84 6.14 3.17
N TYR A 79 -8.62 6.12 2.08
CA TYR A 79 -9.20 7.33 1.48
C TYR A 79 -10.15 8.03 2.45
N LEU A 80 -11.07 7.30 3.11
CA LEU A 80 -11.95 7.86 4.15
C LEU A 80 -11.17 8.47 5.31
N LYS A 81 -9.99 7.92 5.62
CA LYS A 81 -9.05 8.48 6.62
C LYS A 81 -8.22 9.66 6.08
N LYS A 82 -8.61 10.26 4.96
CA LYS A 82 -7.94 11.40 4.30
C LYS A 82 -6.46 11.12 3.95
N ALA A 83 -6.12 9.87 3.63
CA ALA A 83 -4.78 9.53 3.14
C ALA A 83 -4.50 10.18 1.78
N LYS A 84 -3.27 10.65 1.56
CA LYS A 84 -2.90 11.40 0.35
C LYS A 84 -3.03 10.57 -0.93
N LEU A 85 -2.71 9.28 -0.89
CA LEU A 85 -2.76 8.35 -2.05
C LEU A 85 -2.11 8.87 -3.35
N ASN A 86 -1.21 9.85 -3.27
CA ASN A 86 -0.65 10.57 -4.42
C ASN A 86 0.29 9.75 -5.31
N LYS A 87 0.76 8.59 -4.84
CA LYS A 87 1.53 7.62 -5.64
C LYS A 87 0.69 6.38 -6.01
N HIS A 88 -0.58 6.38 -5.64
CA HIS A 88 -1.53 5.33 -6.00
C HIS A 88 -2.12 5.63 -7.37
N ARG A 89 -2.38 4.59 -8.16
CA ARG A 89 -2.97 4.73 -9.51
C ARG A 89 -4.25 3.92 -9.63
N ARG A 90 -4.20 2.65 -9.24
CA ARG A 90 -5.34 1.72 -9.22
C ARG A 90 -5.19 0.72 -8.06
N PRO A 91 -6.30 0.18 -7.53
CA PRO A 91 -7.67 0.63 -7.79
C PRO A 91 -7.94 2.03 -7.23
N THR A 92 -8.81 2.82 -7.85
CA THR A 92 -9.23 4.12 -7.30
C THR A 92 -10.20 3.90 -6.13
N PRO A 93 -10.26 4.82 -5.15
CA PRO A 93 -11.29 4.79 -4.13
C PRO A 93 -12.67 4.77 -4.81
N GLN A 94 -13.50 3.80 -4.45
CA GLN A 94 -14.90 3.81 -4.84
C GLN A 94 -15.57 4.94 -4.07
N LYS A 95 -15.82 6.05 -4.76
CA LYS A 95 -16.72 7.09 -4.29
C LYS A 95 -18.12 6.50 -4.45
N TRP A 96 -18.67 5.90 -3.39
CA TRP A 96 -20.10 5.65 -3.39
C TRP A 96 -20.76 7.03 -3.47
N ARG A 97 -21.32 7.35 -4.64
CA ARG A 97 -22.24 8.49 -4.79
C ARG A 97 -23.42 8.13 -3.91
N TRP A 98 -23.61 8.87 -2.83
CA TRP A 98 -24.93 9.00 -2.24
C TRP A 98 -25.77 9.70 -3.32
N TYR A 99 -26.67 8.96 -3.95
CA TYR A 99 -27.87 9.50 -4.59
C TYR A 99 -29.00 9.39 -3.58
#